data_AF-A0A1A8CXF9-F1
#
_entry.id   AF-A0A1A8CXF9-F1
#
_cell.length_a   1.000
_cell.length_b   1.000
_cell.length_c   1.000
_cell.angle_alpha   90.00
_cell.angle_beta   90.00
_cell.angle_gamma   90.00
#
_symmetry.space_group_name_H-M   'P 1'
#
loop_
_entity.id
_entity.type
_entity.pdbx_description
1 polymer ?
#
loop_
_entity_poly.entity_id
_entity_poly.type
_entity_poly.pdbx_seq_one_letter_code
_entity_poly.pdbx_strand_id
1 'polypeptide(L)'
;MPLPGGCSINADSSDESEDTKSLIQNDPAPPQCCSARLNLAVLMFLGFSVVYGLRVNLSVAMVAMVNATNPSVDRNTSVAPACPLPPGTENTSDTLQQPDGTPQYTWNPETQGWLLGAFFFGYLCTQIPGGYLAGHYGGSKFLGLGVLGTALLTLLTPVAASWGVHWLFALRALEGFGEGVTFPAMMAMWARWAPPLERSRLMTLSGSGGAFGAFVALSITGFICEKLGWPAVFYLCGGAGCFWALFWFFLVADDPRTHPRISEEEREYI
;
A
#
# COMPACT_ATOMS: atom_id res chain seq x y z
N MET A 1 -56.15 -34.84 41.90
CA MET A 1 -55.27 -34.71 40.71
C MET A 1 -55.95 -33.74 39.76
N PRO A 2 -55.31 -32.68 39.22
CA PRO A 2 -53.96 -32.12 39.36
C PRO A 2 -53.93 -30.69 39.99
N LEU A 3 -52.74 -30.06 39.98
CA LEU A 3 -52.20 -28.96 40.82
C LEU A 3 -52.60 -27.51 40.44
N PRO A 4 -52.43 -26.54 41.38
CA PRO A 4 -52.76 -25.12 41.24
C PRO A 4 -51.57 -24.27 40.76
N GLY A 5 -51.84 -23.09 40.20
CA GLY A 5 -50.83 -22.01 40.11
C GLY A 5 -50.69 -21.31 38.76
N GLY A 6 -51.78 -20.75 38.22
CA GLY A 6 -51.67 -19.65 37.25
C GLY A 6 -51.65 -18.33 38.01
N CYS A 7 -50.47 -17.81 38.33
CA CYS A 7 -50.33 -16.48 38.93
C CYS A 7 -49.77 -15.52 37.87
N SER A 8 -50.66 -14.65 37.41
CA SER A 8 -50.35 -13.39 36.74
C SER A 8 -49.44 -12.56 37.65
N ILE A 9 -48.26 -12.16 37.18
CA ILE A 9 -47.45 -11.16 37.85
C ILE A 9 -47.52 -9.89 37.02
N ASN A 10 -48.01 -8.86 37.70
CA ASN A 10 -48.22 -7.51 37.23
C ASN A 10 -46.94 -6.92 36.63
N ALA A 11 -47.15 -6.03 35.66
CA ALA A 11 -46.21 -5.03 35.20
C ALA A 11 -45.58 -4.31 36.40
N ASP A 12 -44.27 -4.42 36.54
CA ASP A 12 -43.51 -3.50 37.36
C ASP A 12 -43.14 -2.31 36.48
N SER A 13 -43.72 -1.16 36.79
CA SER A 13 -43.53 0.11 36.04
C SER A 13 -42.18 0.78 36.29
N SER A 14 -41.24 0.08 36.93
CA SER A 14 -39.88 0.53 37.23
C SER A 14 -38.83 0.09 36.20
N ASP A 15 -39.08 -0.96 35.41
CA ASP A 15 -38.08 -1.51 34.48
C ASP A 15 -38.02 -0.79 33.11
N GLU A 16 -39.02 0.04 32.76
CA GLU A 16 -38.97 0.84 31.52
C GLU A 16 -38.05 2.08 31.62
N SER A 17 -37.55 2.39 32.83
CA SER A 17 -36.75 3.59 33.06
C SER A 17 -35.24 3.42 32.86
N GLU A 18 -34.73 2.18 32.89
CA GLU A 18 -33.30 1.90 32.63
C GLU A 18 -33.00 1.60 31.15
N ASP A 19 -33.97 1.09 30.39
CA ASP A 19 -33.82 0.80 28.95
C ASP A 19 -33.95 2.04 28.04
N THR A 20 -34.34 3.19 28.60
CA THR A 20 -34.41 4.48 27.87
C THR A 20 -33.16 5.33 28.07
N LYS A 21 -32.04 4.75 28.56
CA LYS A 21 -30.76 5.43 28.50
C LYS A 21 -30.14 5.12 27.16
N SER A 22 -30.21 6.06 26.21
CA SER A 22 -29.56 5.93 24.92
C SER A 22 -28.10 5.52 25.13
N LEU A 23 -27.75 4.27 24.78
CA LEU A 23 -26.36 3.76 24.85
C LEU A 23 -25.40 4.53 23.94
N ILE A 24 -25.93 5.43 23.11
CA ILE A 24 -25.20 6.42 22.36
C ILE A 24 -25.33 7.73 23.13
N GLN A 25 -24.47 7.91 24.12
CA GLN A 25 -24.20 9.22 24.66
C GLN A 25 -23.59 10.05 23.51
N ASN A 26 -24.37 10.98 22.96
CA ASN A 26 -23.90 11.95 21.97
C ASN A 26 -23.01 12.98 22.68
N ASP A 27 -21.88 12.53 23.23
CA ASP A 27 -20.86 13.45 23.68
C ASP A 27 -20.39 14.25 22.46
N PRO A 28 -20.27 15.59 22.57
CA PRO A 28 -19.90 16.42 21.44
C PRO A 28 -18.54 15.96 20.90
N ALA A 29 -18.54 15.48 19.65
CA ALA A 29 -17.32 15.04 18.99
C ALA A 29 -16.29 16.19 19.03
N PRO A 30 -15.05 15.94 19.51
CA PRO A 30 -14.05 16.99 19.61
C PRO A 30 -13.73 17.58 18.22
N PRO A 31 -13.32 18.85 18.15
CA PRO A 31 -13.15 19.55 16.88
C PRO A 31 -12.22 18.80 15.91
N GLN A 32 -12.73 18.52 14.70
CA GLN A 32 -12.03 17.73 13.68
C GLN A 32 -10.80 18.44 13.09
N CYS A 33 -10.75 19.77 13.18
CA CYS A 33 -9.64 20.57 12.65
C CYS A 33 -8.50 20.60 13.69
N CYS A 34 -7.47 19.75 13.48
CA CYS A 34 -6.29 19.51 14.34
C CYS A 34 -6.33 18.28 15.27
N SER A 35 -7.30 17.38 15.13
CA SER A 35 -7.33 16.10 15.87
C SER A 35 -6.15 15.19 15.48
N ALA A 36 -5.53 14.55 16.48
CA ALA A 36 -4.42 13.62 16.29
C ALA A 36 -4.82 12.43 15.40
N ARG A 37 -6.08 11.99 15.47
CA ARG A 37 -6.64 10.93 14.62
C ARG A 37 -6.72 11.32 13.15
N LEU A 38 -7.12 12.56 12.83
CA LEU A 38 -7.16 13.03 11.45
C LEU A 38 -5.74 13.15 10.88
N ASN A 39 -4.80 13.66 11.66
CA ASN A 39 -3.38 13.70 11.27
C ASN A 39 -2.83 12.30 10.99
N LEU A 40 -3.16 11.32 11.83
CA LEU A 40 -2.81 9.92 11.61
C LEU A 40 -3.44 9.39 10.30
N ALA A 41 -4.72 9.67 10.05
CA ALA A 41 -5.40 9.25 8.83
C ALA A 41 -4.79 9.85 7.56
N VAL A 42 -4.44 11.15 7.59
CA VAL A 42 -3.77 11.81 6.47
C VAL A 42 -2.38 11.24 6.25
N LEU A 43 -1.63 10.98 7.32
CA LEU A 43 -0.30 10.40 7.21
C LEU A 43 -0.36 8.96 6.69
N MET A 44 -1.35 8.16 7.11
CA MET A 44 -1.62 6.83 6.58
C MET A 44 -2.06 6.88 5.12
N PHE A 45 -2.92 7.83 4.74
CA PHE A 45 -3.29 8.06 3.33
C PHE A 45 -2.04 8.28 2.48
N LEU A 46 -1.16 9.20 2.89
CA LEU A 46 0.11 9.46 2.20
C LEU A 46 1.01 8.22 2.18
N GLY A 47 1.02 7.44 3.26
CA GLY A 47 1.77 6.19 3.36
C GLY A 47 1.30 5.15 2.36
N PHE A 48 -0.01 4.90 2.30
CA PHE A 48 -0.59 4.01 1.31
C PHE A 48 -0.39 4.51 -0.12
N SER A 49 -0.38 5.83 -0.34
CA SER A 49 -0.03 6.41 -1.64
C SER A 49 1.39 6.09 -2.06
N VAL A 50 2.36 6.28 -1.17
CA VAL A 50 3.76 5.93 -1.41
C VAL A 50 3.92 4.43 -1.64
N VAL A 51 3.32 3.60 -0.78
CA VAL A 51 3.37 2.14 -0.85
C VAL A 51 2.86 1.63 -2.19
N TYR A 52 1.69 2.08 -2.64
CA TYR A 52 1.18 1.70 -3.94
C TYR A 52 2.02 2.27 -5.09
N GLY A 53 2.62 3.45 -4.92
CA GLY A 53 3.58 3.99 -5.86
C GLY A 53 4.82 3.10 -6.03
N LEU A 54 5.37 2.61 -4.92
CA LEU A 54 6.47 1.65 -4.90
C LEU A 54 6.09 0.32 -5.55
N ARG A 55 4.84 -0.12 -5.41
CA ARG A 55 4.35 -1.36 -6.04
C ARG A 55 4.21 -1.25 -7.55
N VAL A 56 3.63 -0.16 -8.05
CA VAL A 56 3.31 -0.02 -9.49
C VAL A 56 4.48 0.47 -10.33
N ASN A 57 5.53 1.01 -9.70
CA ASN A 57 6.67 1.60 -10.41
C ASN A 57 7.33 0.60 -11.40
N LEU A 58 7.44 -0.68 -11.03
CA LEU A 58 8.06 -1.71 -11.84
C LEU A 58 7.24 -2.00 -13.09
N SER A 59 5.92 -2.05 -12.98
CA SER A 59 5.06 -2.40 -14.12
C SER A 59 5.25 -1.44 -15.28
N VAL A 60 5.42 -0.15 -14.99
CA VAL A 60 5.69 0.88 -16.01
C VAL A 60 7.17 0.89 -16.40
N ALA A 61 8.07 0.85 -15.41
CA ALA A 61 9.51 0.85 -15.66
C ALA A 61 9.96 -0.36 -16.50
N MET A 62 9.28 -1.51 -16.39
CA MET A 62 9.62 -2.73 -17.13
C MET A 62 9.57 -2.53 -18.64
N VAL A 63 8.59 -1.78 -19.14
CA VAL A 63 8.48 -1.42 -20.57
C VAL A 63 9.72 -0.66 -21.01
N ALA A 64 10.28 0.16 -20.12
CA ALA A 64 11.45 0.97 -20.37
C ALA A 64 12.78 0.23 -20.04
N MET A 65 12.73 -0.90 -19.33
CA MET A 65 13.89 -1.72 -18.98
C MET A 65 14.17 -2.80 -20.03
N VAL A 66 13.16 -3.21 -20.80
CA VAL A 66 13.29 -4.30 -21.78
C VAL A 66 13.62 -3.75 -23.16
N ASN A 67 14.61 -4.35 -23.80
CA ASN A 67 14.94 -4.06 -25.18
C ASN A 67 13.88 -4.68 -26.12
N ALA A 68 13.01 -3.84 -26.69
CA ALA A 68 11.96 -4.27 -27.63
C ALA A 68 12.48 -4.58 -29.05
N THR A 69 13.78 -4.40 -29.31
CA THR A 69 14.35 -4.42 -30.66
C THR A 69 14.65 -5.82 -31.20
N ASN A 70 14.52 -6.89 -30.41
CA ASN A 70 14.70 -8.26 -30.90
C ASN A 70 13.72 -9.24 -30.23
N PRO A 71 12.48 -9.40 -30.72
CA PRO A 71 11.87 -10.71 -30.59
C PRO A 71 12.80 -11.68 -31.30
N SER A 72 13.42 -12.61 -30.57
CA SER A 72 14.06 -13.77 -31.18
C SER A 72 12.99 -14.45 -32.03
N VAL A 73 13.02 -14.21 -33.33
CA VAL A 73 12.21 -14.94 -34.29
C VAL A 73 12.72 -16.37 -34.21
N ASP A 74 12.07 -17.18 -33.38
CA ASP A 74 12.21 -18.62 -33.47
C ASP A 74 11.89 -18.98 -34.92
N ARG A 75 12.91 -19.47 -35.61
CA ARG A 75 12.89 -19.80 -37.05
C ARG A 75 12.06 -21.05 -37.34
N ASN A 76 11.03 -21.29 -36.54
CA ASN A 76 10.02 -22.30 -36.78
C ASN A 76 8.80 -21.61 -37.38
N THR A 77 8.71 -21.74 -38.70
CA THR A 77 7.59 -21.36 -39.56
C THR A 77 6.24 -21.84 -39.01
N SER A 78 5.59 -21.01 -38.23
CA SER A 78 4.13 -20.96 -38.12
C SER A 78 3.70 -19.58 -38.61
N VAL A 79 3.23 -19.55 -39.85
CA VAL A 79 2.66 -18.35 -40.48
C VAL A 79 1.40 -17.97 -39.70
N ALA A 80 1.54 -17.06 -38.75
CA ALA A 80 0.40 -16.33 -38.21
C ALA A 80 -0.03 -15.30 -39.27
N PRO A 81 -1.31 -15.26 -39.69
CA PRO A 81 -1.78 -14.23 -40.61
C PRO A 81 -1.82 -12.89 -39.87
N ALA A 82 -0.72 -12.14 -39.92
CA ALA A 82 -0.69 -10.75 -39.50
C ALA A 82 -1.23 -9.87 -40.63
N CYS A 83 -1.90 -8.77 -40.28
CA CYS A 83 -2.41 -7.81 -41.25
C CYS A 83 -1.25 -7.15 -42.04
N PRO A 84 -1.39 -6.95 -43.36
CA PRO A 84 -0.39 -6.24 -44.15
C PRO A 84 -0.26 -4.80 -43.65
N LEU A 85 0.96 -4.37 -43.33
CA LEU A 85 1.26 -2.97 -43.03
C LEU A 85 1.10 -2.11 -44.30
N PRO A 86 0.51 -0.90 -44.21
CA PRO A 86 0.40 0.00 -45.34
C PRO A 86 1.80 0.47 -45.81
N PRO A 87 2.04 0.60 -47.12
CA PRO A 87 3.30 1.06 -47.66
C PRO A 87 3.43 2.58 -47.45
N GLY A 88 4.32 3.01 -46.57
CA GLY A 88 4.61 4.44 -46.35
C GLY A 88 4.80 4.85 -44.89
N THR A 89 4.60 3.96 -43.92
CA THR A 89 4.96 4.26 -42.53
C THR A 89 6.47 4.07 -42.38
N GLU A 90 7.21 5.17 -42.26
CA GLU A 90 8.57 5.12 -41.73
C GLU A 90 8.54 4.29 -40.43
N ASN A 91 9.51 3.40 -40.24
CA ASN A 91 9.62 2.52 -39.08
C ASN A 91 9.96 3.29 -37.79
N THR A 92 9.27 4.39 -37.50
CA THR A 92 9.18 4.98 -36.18
C THR A 92 8.18 4.14 -35.39
N SER A 93 8.59 2.91 -35.08
CA SER A 93 8.21 2.33 -33.80
C SER A 93 8.74 3.33 -32.78
N ASP A 94 7.91 4.30 -32.34
CA ASP A 94 8.29 5.29 -31.34
C ASP A 94 8.59 4.54 -30.04
N THR A 95 9.80 3.99 -29.97
CA THR A 95 10.41 3.47 -28.76
C THR A 95 10.45 4.63 -27.78
N LEU A 96 10.10 4.38 -26.51
CA LEU A 96 10.34 5.34 -25.45
C LEU A 96 11.79 5.83 -25.56
N GLN A 97 11.98 7.06 -26.03
CA GLN A 97 13.28 7.67 -26.20
C GLN A 97 13.83 7.91 -24.79
N GLN A 98 14.68 6.99 -24.34
CA GLN A 98 15.41 7.14 -23.09
C GLN A 98 16.71 7.91 -23.31
N PRO A 99 17.27 8.55 -22.28
CA PRO A 99 18.57 9.18 -22.35
C PRO A 99 19.67 8.19 -22.79
N ASP A 100 20.60 8.64 -23.64
CA ASP A 100 21.73 7.82 -24.09
C ASP A 100 22.52 7.26 -22.90
N GLY A 101 22.72 5.93 -22.88
CA GLY A 101 23.45 5.22 -21.83
C GLY A 101 22.58 4.56 -20.76
N THR A 102 21.25 4.60 -20.84
CA THR A 102 20.39 3.80 -19.94
C THR A 102 20.48 2.29 -20.28
N PRO A 103 20.79 1.44 -19.29
CA PRO A 103 20.89 -0.01 -19.52
C PRO A 103 19.52 -0.61 -19.89
N GLN A 104 19.51 -1.44 -20.93
CA GLN A 104 18.34 -2.23 -21.35
C GLN A 104 18.66 -3.72 -21.28
N TYR A 105 17.66 -4.53 -20.94
CA TYR A 105 17.81 -5.96 -20.73
C TYR A 105 16.98 -6.77 -21.74
N THR A 106 17.52 -7.89 -22.19
CA THR A 106 16.84 -8.81 -23.11
C THR A 106 16.05 -9.86 -22.31
N TRP A 107 14.97 -9.43 -21.66
CA TRP A 107 14.10 -10.33 -20.88
C TRP A 107 12.89 -10.78 -21.69
N ASN A 108 12.68 -12.10 -21.75
CA ASN A 108 11.50 -12.68 -22.39
C ASN A 108 10.22 -12.31 -21.61
N PRO A 109 9.04 -12.30 -22.27
CA PRO A 109 7.76 -11.98 -21.62
C PRO A 109 7.44 -12.87 -20.41
N GLU A 110 7.89 -14.13 -20.43
CA GLU A 110 7.75 -15.04 -19.29
C GLU A 110 8.53 -14.54 -18.06
N THR A 111 9.79 -14.15 -18.25
CA THR A 111 10.65 -13.62 -17.19
C THR A 111 10.11 -12.31 -16.62
N GLN A 112 9.56 -11.45 -17.47
CA GLN A 112 8.87 -10.22 -17.09
C GLN A 112 7.68 -10.54 -16.17
N GLY A 113 6.85 -11.52 -16.54
CA GLY A 113 5.74 -12.00 -15.72
C GLY A 113 6.19 -12.53 -14.35
N TRP A 114 7.27 -13.32 -14.31
CA TRP A 114 7.84 -13.80 -13.06
C TRP A 114 8.37 -12.67 -12.17
N LEU A 115 9.02 -11.65 -12.74
CA LEU A 115 9.52 -10.48 -12.00
C LEU A 115 8.39 -9.63 -11.41
N LEU A 116 7.29 -9.41 -12.16
CA LEU A 116 6.09 -8.75 -11.63
C LEU A 116 5.42 -9.60 -10.55
N GLY A 117 5.37 -10.92 -10.75
CA GLY A 117 4.75 -11.86 -9.82
C GLY A 117 5.53 -12.06 -8.52
N ALA A 118 6.86 -11.93 -8.54
CA ALA A 118 7.76 -12.13 -7.40
C ALA A 118 7.32 -11.35 -6.15
N PHE A 119 6.88 -10.12 -6.35
CA PHE A 119 6.34 -9.25 -5.29
C PHE A 119 5.18 -9.92 -4.53
N PHE A 120 4.23 -10.52 -5.26
CA PHE A 120 3.03 -11.11 -4.65
C PHE A 120 3.34 -12.35 -3.82
N PHE A 121 4.38 -13.12 -4.16
CA PHE A 121 4.81 -14.26 -3.34
C PHE A 121 5.25 -13.80 -1.94
N GLY A 122 6.12 -12.79 -1.86
CA GLY A 122 6.54 -12.23 -0.57
C GLY A 122 5.38 -11.58 0.20
N TYR A 123 4.50 -10.88 -0.52
CA TYR A 123 3.33 -10.23 0.07
C TYR A 123 2.35 -11.22 0.70
N LEU A 124 2.08 -12.34 0.03
CA LEU A 124 1.17 -13.38 0.53
C LEU A 124 1.72 -14.05 1.80
N CYS A 125 3.01 -14.37 1.82
CA CYS A 125 3.66 -15.02 2.97
C CYS A 125 3.59 -14.18 4.25
N THR A 126 3.53 -12.85 4.13
CA THR A 126 3.70 -11.94 5.27
C THR A 126 2.39 -11.38 5.81
N GLN A 127 1.28 -11.46 5.09
CA GLN A 127 -0.01 -10.91 5.55
C GLN A 127 -0.50 -11.53 6.86
N ILE A 128 -0.55 -12.87 6.96
CA ILE A 128 -1.06 -13.55 8.16
C ILE A 128 -0.10 -13.37 9.35
N PRO A 129 1.21 -13.67 9.23
CA PRO A 129 2.14 -13.48 10.34
C PRO A 129 2.28 -12.01 10.71
N GLY A 130 2.30 -11.12 9.73
CA GLY A 130 2.42 -9.67 9.90
C GLY A 130 1.26 -9.09 10.68
N GLY A 131 0.02 -9.55 10.45
CA GLY A 131 -1.12 -9.11 11.24
C GLY A 131 -1.10 -9.57 12.69
N TYR A 132 -0.70 -10.82 12.94
CA TYR A 132 -0.54 -11.33 14.30
C TYR A 132 0.55 -10.54 15.07
N LEU A 133 1.70 -10.33 14.42
CA LEU A 133 2.82 -9.59 15.00
C LEU A 133 2.49 -8.10 15.22
N ALA A 134 1.82 -7.44 14.27
CA ALA A 134 1.41 -6.05 14.40
C ALA A 134 0.41 -5.83 15.55
N GLY A 135 -0.48 -6.81 15.80
CA GLY A 135 -1.40 -6.77 16.93
C GLY A 135 -0.71 -6.84 18.29
N HIS A 136 0.36 -7.63 18.40
CA HIS A 136 1.09 -7.86 19.67
C HIS A 136 2.20 -6.83 19.93
N TYR A 137 3.02 -6.50 18.93
CA TYR A 137 4.25 -5.74 19.10
C TYR A 137 4.15 -4.25 18.72
N GLY A 138 2.98 -3.81 18.23
CA GLY A 138 2.69 -2.42 17.88
C GLY A 138 2.57 -2.22 16.37
N GLY A 139 1.39 -1.81 15.92
CA GLY A 139 1.09 -1.62 14.50
C GLY A 139 1.86 -0.47 13.86
N SER A 140 2.23 0.57 14.62
CA SER A 140 2.96 1.73 14.10
C SER A 140 4.36 1.34 13.67
N LYS A 141 5.07 0.58 14.52
CA LYS A 141 6.42 0.10 14.21
C LYS A 141 6.44 -0.82 13.00
N PHE A 142 5.51 -1.76 12.94
CA PHE A 142 5.42 -2.70 11.82
C PHE A 142 5.09 -2.00 10.50
N LEU A 143 4.17 -1.03 10.52
CA LEU A 143 3.83 -0.23 9.34
C LEU A 143 5.05 0.59 8.90
N GLY A 144 5.68 1.35 9.80
CA GLY A 144 6.83 2.19 9.49
C GLY A 144 8.05 1.39 9.01
N LEU A 145 8.39 0.28 9.67
CA LEU A 145 9.50 -0.59 9.29
C LEU A 145 9.23 -1.32 7.97
N GLY A 146 8.00 -1.73 7.72
CA GLY A 146 7.60 -2.34 6.45
C GLY A 146 7.79 -1.36 5.29
N VAL A 147 7.27 -0.13 5.41
CA VAL A 147 7.43 0.90 4.37
C VAL A 147 8.89 1.29 4.19
N LEU A 148 9.65 1.50 5.27
CA LEU A 148 11.07 1.83 5.20
C LEU A 148 11.88 0.71 4.54
N GLY A 149 11.63 -0.54 4.92
CA GLY A 149 12.30 -1.70 4.36
C GLY A 149 12.03 -1.82 2.86
N THR A 150 10.77 -1.74 2.44
CA THR A 150 10.40 -1.76 1.02
C THR A 150 11.02 -0.59 0.27
N ALA A 151 10.99 0.63 0.83
CA ALA A 151 11.56 1.80 0.19
C ALA A 151 13.09 1.70 -0.02
N LEU A 152 13.82 1.18 0.97
CA LEU A 152 15.26 0.94 0.87
C LEU A 152 15.57 -0.10 -0.22
N LEU A 153 14.83 -1.21 -0.23
CA LEU A 153 14.97 -2.25 -1.27
C LEU A 153 14.67 -1.70 -2.67
N THR A 154 13.69 -0.81 -2.78
CA THR A 154 13.39 -0.12 -4.03
C THR A 154 14.55 0.76 -4.50
N LEU A 155 15.27 1.44 -3.62
CA LEU A 155 16.51 2.16 -3.99
C LEU A 155 17.61 1.23 -4.52
N LEU A 156 17.64 -0.02 -4.04
CA LEU A 156 18.59 -1.06 -4.47
C LEU A 156 18.19 -1.73 -5.79
N THR A 157 16.94 -1.55 -6.27
CA THR A 157 16.43 -2.17 -7.49
C THR A 157 17.33 -1.94 -8.72
N PRO A 158 17.77 -0.72 -9.05
CA PRO A 158 18.58 -0.51 -10.26
C PRO A 158 19.92 -1.25 -10.21
N VAL A 159 20.51 -1.34 -9.02
CA VAL A 159 21.76 -2.07 -8.79
C VAL A 159 21.51 -3.57 -8.95
N ALA A 160 20.43 -4.11 -8.38
CA ALA A 160 20.07 -5.51 -8.52
C ALA A 160 19.78 -5.91 -9.98
N ALA A 161 19.13 -5.03 -10.75
CA ALA A 161 18.91 -5.25 -12.18
C ALA A 161 20.24 -5.36 -12.96
N SER A 162 21.26 -4.59 -12.59
CA SER A 162 22.59 -4.67 -13.21
C SER A 162 23.33 -5.97 -12.90
N TRP A 163 23.10 -6.58 -11.74
CA TRP A 163 23.72 -7.85 -11.34
C TRP A 163 23.03 -9.08 -11.94
N GLY A 164 21.77 -8.93 -12.36
CA GLY A 164 21.06 -9.94 -13.12
C GLY A 164 19.65 -10.23 -12.60
N VAL A 165 18.93 -11.04 -13.38
CA VAL A 165 17.49 -11.27 -13.17
C VAL A 165 17.16 -11.98 -11.87
N HIS A 166 18.02 -12.90 -11.41
CA HIS A 166 17.82 -13.63 -10.16
C HIS A 166 17.91 -12.72 -8.93
N TRP A 167 18.83 -11.75 -8.94
CA TRP A 167 18.97 -10.76 -7.87
C TRP A 167 17.76 -9.83 -7.83
N LEU A 168 17.29 -9.38 -9.01
CA LEU A 168 16.08 -8.58 -9.12
C LEU A 168 14.84 -9.34 -8.63
N PHE A 169 14.73 -10.63 -8.95
CA PHE A 169 13.65 -11.48 -8.46
C PHE A 169 13.66 -11.62 -6.92
N ALA A 170 14.82 -11.91 -6.34
CA ALA A 170 14.95 -12.02 -4.88
C ALA A 170 14.64 -10.69 -4.17
N LEU A 171 15.13 -9.58 -4.71
CA LEU A 171 14.85 -8.25 -4.19
C LEU A 171 13.35 -7.93 -4.25
N ARG A 172 12.68 -8.29 -5.35
CA ARG A 172 11.23 -8.11 -5.52
C ARG A 172 10.41 -8.92 -4.52
N ALA A 173 10.80 -10.17 -4.28
CA ALA A 173 10.15 -10.98 -3.26
C ALA A 173 10.33 -10.35 -1.87
N LEU A 174 11.49 -9.77 -1.58
CA LEU A 174 11.77 -9.13 -0.31
C LEU A 174 11.03 -7.79 -0.13
N GLU A 175 10.86 -7.01 -1.21
CA GLU A 175 10.00 -5.82 -1.23
C GLU A 175 8.56 -6.18 -0.86
N GLY A 176 8.01 -7.22 -1.49
CA GLY A 176 6.68 -7.73 -1.19
C GLY A 176 6.55 -8.25 0.24
N PHE A 177 7.59 -8.89 0.78
CA PHE A 177 7.66 -9.31 2.17
C PHE A 177 7.54 -8.10 3.12
N GLY A 178 8.35 -7.06 2.91
CA GLY A 178 8.28 -5.83 3.71
C GLY A 178 6.93 -5.11 3.61
N GLU A 179 6.34 -5.10 2.42
CA GLU A 179 5.09 -4.39 2.17
C GLU A 179 3.86 -5.17 2.69
N GLY A 180 3.94 -6.50 2.76
CA GLY A 180 2.86 -7.40 3.16
C GLY A 180 2.27 -7.13 4.54
N VAL A 181 3.03 -6.48 5.44
CA VAL A 181 2.56 -6.15 6.78
C VAL A 181 1.79 -4.83 6.88
N THR A 182 1.85 -3.97 5.86
CA THR A 182 1.29 -2.61 5.91
C THR A 182 -0.23 -2.59 6.12
N PHE A 183 -0.97 -3.39 5.34
CA PHE A 183 -2.43 -3.48 5.43
C PHE A 183 -2.93 -4.03 6.78
N PRO A 184 -2.43 -5.18 7.28
CA PRO A 184 -2.88 -5.67 8.57
C PRO A 184 -2.40 -4.78 9.74
N ALA A 185 -1.22 -4.13 9.63
CA ALA A 185 -0.78 -3.15 10.60
C ALA A 185 -1.69 -1.91 10.65
N MET A 186 -2.19 -1.44 9.49
CA MET A 186 -3.22 -0.39 9.45
C MET A 186 -4.48 -0.80 10.22
N MET A 187 -4.95 -2.02 10.03
CA MET A 187 -6.15 -2.51 10.72
C MET A 187 -5.92 -2.59 12.23
N ALA A 188 -4.75 -3.07 12.66
CA ALA A 188 -4.35 -3.10 14.07
C ALA A 188 -4.26 -1.70 14.69
N MET A 189 -3.74 -0.71 13.96
CA MET A 189 -3.68 0.68 14.40
C MET A 189 -5.07 1.28 14.60
N TRP A 190 -5.96 1.14 13.60
CA TRP A 190 -7.33 1.65 13.71
C TRP A 190 -8.19 0.91 14.73
N ALA A 191 -7.83 -0.33 15.08
CA ALA A 191 -8.47 -1.05 16.18
C ALA A 191 -8.25 -0.35 17.53
N ARG A 192 -7.16 0.40 17.71
CA ARG A 192 -6.80 1.12 18.94
C ARG A 192 -7.07 2.64 18.86
N TRP A 193 -6.91 3.23 17.69
CA TRP A 193 -6.99 4.69 17.49
C TRP A 193 -8.36 5.19 17.03
N ALA A 194 -9.20 4.33 16.44
CA ALA A 194 -10.48 4.72 15.87
C ALA A 194 -11.64 4.40 16.82
N PRO A 195 -12.46 5.41 17.19
CA PRO A 195 -13.75 5.17 17.84
C PRO A 195 -14.66 4.32 16.95
N PRO A 196 -15.53 3.46 17.53
CA PRO A 196 -16.37 2.54 16.76
C PRO A 196 -17.22 3.22 15.67
N LEU A 197 -17.73 4.43 15.94
CA LEU A 197 -18.60 5.18 15.03
C LEU A 197 -17.85 5.80 13.84
N GLU A 198 -16.57 6.13 13.99
CA GLU A 198 -15.77 6.79 12.94
C GLU A 198 -14.77 5.84 12.25
N ARG A 199 -14.59 4.63 12.78
CA ARG A 199 -13.58 3.65 12.33
C ARG A 199 -13.62 3.39 10.83
N SER A 200 -14.79 3.10 10.28
CA SER A 200 -14.95 2.80 8.86
C SER A 200 -14.55 4.00 7.97
N ARG A 201 -14.84 5.23 8.41
CA ARG A 201 -14.49 6.45 7.68
C ARG A 201 -12.98 6.68 7.67
N LEU A 202 -12.31 6.49 8.81
CA LEU A 202 -10.86 6.64 8.95
C LEU A 202 -10.08 5.55 8.20
N MET A 203 -10.55 4.30 8.24
CA MET A 203 -10.00 3.19 7.46
C MET A 203 -10.15 3.45 5.95
N THR A 204 -11.32 3.90 5.50
CA THR A 204 -11.57 4.18 4.08
C THR A 204 -10.73 5.35 3.59
N LEU A 205 -10.64 6.43 4.39
CA LEU A 205 -9.76 7.56 4.10
C LEU A 205 -8.32 7.08 3.95
N SER A 206 -7.78 6.36 4.92
CA SER A 206 -6.42 5.81 4.85
C SER A 206 -6.20 4.91 3.63
N GLY A 207 -7.11 3.97 3.39
CA GLY A 207 -6.99 2.99 2.30
C GLY A 207 -7.12 3.61 0.90
N SER A 208 -7.93 4.68 0.75
CA SER A 208 -8.06 5.40 -0.53
C SER A 208 -6.75 5.98 -1.04
N GLY A 209 -5.77 6.19 -0.14
CA GLY A 209 -4.42 6.60 -0.48
C GLY A 209 -3.75 5.66 -1.48
N GLY A 210 -4.03 4.36 -1.43
CA GLY A 210 -3.46 3.38 -2.36
C GLY A 210 -3.88 3.62 -3.81
N ALA A 211 -5.17 3.87 -4.05
CA ALA A 211 -5.67 4.18 -5.39
C ALA A 211 -5.12 5.52 -5.91
N PHE A 212 -5.07 6.54 -5.04
CA PHE A 212 -4.46 7.83 -5.38
C PHE A 212 -2.97 7.68 -5.74
N GLY A 213 -2.21 6.94 -4.94
CA GLY A 213 -0.79 6.67 -5.18
C GLY A 213 -0.53 5.95 -6.49
N ALA A 214 -1.32 4.91 -6.78
CA ALA A 214 -1.22 4.19 -8.05
C ALA A 214 -1.46 5.12 -9.25
N PHE A 215 -2.52 5.94 -9.20
CA PHE A 215 -2.81 6.90 -10.26
C PHE A 215 -1.68 7.90 -10.50
N VAL A 216 -1.16 8.49 -9.42
CA VAL A 216 -0.07 9.46 -9.48
C VAL A 216 1.22 8.80 -9.99
N ALA A 217 1.57 7.63 -9.46
CA ALA A 217 2.78 6.93 -9.83
C ALA A 217 2.76 6.46 -11.29
N LEU A 218 1.64 5.92 -11.79
CA LEU A 218 1.50 5.54 -13.19
C LEU A 218 1.69 6.74 -14.13
N SER A 219 1.14 7.90 -13.76
CA SER A 219 1.22 9.12 -14.56
C SER A 219 2.63 9.72 -14.57
N ILE A 220 3.29 9.78 -13.41
CA ILE A 220 4.61 10.41 -13.26
C ILE A 220 5.74 9.49 -13.76
N THR A 221 5.61 8.17 -13.59
CA THR A 221 6.66 7.21 -13.94
C THR A 221 6.99 7.24 -15.44
N GLY A 222 5.98 7.33 -16.31
CA GLY A 222 6.21 7.43 -17.76
C GLY A 222 7.04 8.66 -18.14
N PHE A 223 6.71 9.82 -17.58
CA PHE A 223 7.43 11.06 -17.81
C PHE A 223 8.88 11.00 -17.29
N ILE A 224 9.10 10.41 -16.12
CA ILE A 224 10.46 10.22 -15.56
C ILE A 224 11.28 9.30 -16.46
N CYS A 225 10.69 8.19 -16.93
CA CYS A 225 11.39 7.23 -17.80
C CYS A 225 11.92 7.88 -19.08
N GLU A 226 11.16 8.80 -19.69
CA GLU A 226 11.57 9.51 -20.91
C GLU A 226 12.70 10.52 -20.65
N LYS A 227 12.63 11.30 -19.57
CA LYS A 227 13.58 12.40 -19.33
C LYS A 227 14.83 11.99 -18.56
N LEU A 228 14.69 11.10 -17.59
CA LEU A 228 15.74 10.77 -16.60
C LEU A 228 16.14 9.28 -16.67
N GLY A 229 15.43 8.48 -17.45
CA GLY A 229 15.62 7.03 -17.52
C GLY A 229 14.89 6.28 -16.41
N TRP A 230 14.73 4.97 -16.61
CA TRP A 230 14.05 4.10 -15.66
C TRP A 230 14.67 4.03 -14.26
N PRO A 231 16.01 4.15 -14.04
CA PRO A 231 16.57 4.06 -12.69
C PRO A 231 16.09 5.18 -11.77
N ALA A 232 15.85 6.38 -12.34
CA ALA A 232 15.40 7.55 -11.61
C ALA A 232 14.04 7.34 -10.93
N VAL A 233 13.15 6.54 -11.53
CA VAL A 233 11.85 6.20 -10.96
C VAL A 233 12.02 5.53 -9.59
N PHE A 234 12.90 4.54 -9.52
CA PHE A 234 13.16 3.79 -8.29
C PHE A 234 13.83 4.66 -7.22
N TYR A 235 14.75 5.54 -7.62
CA TYR A 235 15.38 6.50 -6.69
C TYR A 235 14.38 7.52 -6.14
N LEU A 236 13.51 8.08 -6.98
CA LEU A 236 12.53 9.07 -6.55
C LEU A 236 11.43 8.45 -5.68
N CYS A 237 10.86 7.31 -6.09
CA CYS A 237 9.84 6.62 -5.31
C CYS A 237 10.40 6.07 -3.99
N GLY A 238 11.57 5.41 -4.03
CA GLY A 238 12.24 4.91 -2.83
C GLY A 238 12.65 6.04 -1.87
N GLY A 239 13.13 7.16 -2.40
CA GLY A 239 13.45 8.36 -1.62
C GLY A 239 12.22 8.97 -0.97
N ALA A 240 11.10 9.09 -1.69
CA ALA A 240 9.83 9.55 -1.15
C ALA A 240 9.32 8.63 -0.02
N GLY A 241 9.51 7.31 -0.15
CA GLY A 241 9.18 6.35 0.90
C GLY A 241 10.06 6.44 2.14
N CYS A 242 11.37 6.63 1.97
CA CYS A 242 12.28 6.88 3.09
C CYS A 242 11.94 8.20 3.80
N PHE A 243 11.64 9.25 3.05
CA PHE A 243 11.22 10.54 3.59
C PHE A 243 9.92 10.38 4.38
N TRP A 244 8.90 9.74 3.81
CA TRP A 244 7.64 9.48 4.52
C TRP A 244 7.86 8.65 5.79
N ALA A 245 8.69 7.61 5.74
CA ALA A 245 8.99 6.77 6.91
C ALA A 245 9.67 7.57 8.03
N LEU A 246 10.55 8.51 7.68
CA LEU A 246 11.15 9.44 8.65
C LEU A 246 10.06 10.22 9.41
N PHE A 247 9.11 10.83 8.71
CA PHE A 247 7.99 11.53 9.34
C PHE A 247 7.11 10.58 10.15
N TRP A 248 6.88 9.36 9.68
CA TRP A 248 6.11 8.35 10.40
C TRP A 248 6.69 8.09 11.80
N PHE A 249 7.99 7.80 11.89
CA PHE A 249 8.63 7.53 13.16
C PHE A 249 8.69 8.73 14.10
N PHE A 250 8.68 9.97 13.59
CA PHE A 250 8.65 11.18 14.41
C PHE A 250 7.25 11.60 14.85
N LEU A 251 6.21 11.30 14.07
CA LEU A 251 4.86 11.83 14.27
C LEU A 251 3.88 10.83 14.87
N VAL A 252 4.12 9.51 14.76
CA VAL A 252 3.14 8.49 15.14
C VAL A 252 3.58 7.70 16.37
N ALA A 253 2.65 7.53 17.31
CA ALA A 253 2.79 6.63 18.46
C ALA A 253 1.92 5.38 18.27
N ASP A 254 2.33 4.25 18.85
CA ASP A 254 1.55 2.99 18.80
C ASP A 254 0.21 3.11 19.53
N ASP A 255 0.19 3.75 20.69
CA ASP A 255 -1.02 3.91 21.52
C ASP A 255 -1.40 5.38 21.68
N PRO A 256 -2.71 5.71 21.64
CA PRO A 256 -3.18 7.07 21.87
C PRO A 256 -2.79 7.59 23.27
N ARG A 257 -2.67 6.69 24.25
CA ARG A 257 -2.27 7.01 25.64
C ARG A 257 -0.81 7.45 25.78
N THR A 258 0.06 7.00 24.88
CA THR A 258 1.49 7.34 24.89
C THR A 258 1.83 8.47 23.93
N HIS A 259 0.84 8.98 23.20
CA HIS A 259 1.05 10.01 22.19
C HIS A 259 1.30 11.39 22.84
N PRO A 260 2.43 12.05 22.57
CA PRO A 260 2.82 13.28 23.27
C PRO A 260 2.01 14.52 22.87
N ARG A 261 1.24 14.46 21.77
CA ARG A 261 0.50 15.61 21.21
C ARG A 261 -1.02 15.42 21.18
N ILE A 262 -1.55 14.41 21.88
CA ILE A 262 -3.00 14.19 21.96
C ILE A 262 -3.60 15.09 23.04
N SER A 263 -4.77 15.71 22.80
CA SER A 263 -5.50 16.45 23.84
C SER A 263 -6.17 15.49 24.81
N GLU A 264 -6.41 15.92 26.06
CA GLU A 264 -7.08 15.07 27.05
C GLU A 264 -8.52 14.74 26.64
N GLU A 265 -9.23 15.71 26.06
CA GLU A 265 -10.58 15.55 25.49
C GLU A 265 -10.61 14.47 24.39
N GLU A 266 -9.59 14.45 23.52
CA GLU A 266 -9.51 13.43 22.45
C GLU A 266 -9.12 12.06 23.00
N ARG A 267 -8.29 12.02 24.05
CA ARG A 267 -7.89 10.77 24.71
C ARG A 267 -9.06 10.09 25.42
N GLU A 268 -9.98 10.84 26.02
CA GLU A 268 -11.16 10.30 26.70
C GLU A 268 -12.25 9.81 25.73
N TYR A 269 -12.26 10.35 24.51
CA TYR A 269 -13.20 9.96 23.44
C TYR A 269 -12.84 8.64 22.74
N ILE A 270 -11.58 8.19 22.82
CA ILE A 270 -11.05 6.97 22.18
C ILE A 270 -11.10 5.78 23.13
#